data_AF-A0A8J3IL00-F1
#
_entry.id   AF-A0A8J3IL00-F1
#
_cell.length_a   1.000
_cell.length_b   1.000
_cell.length_c   1.000
_cell.angle_alpha   90.00
_cell.angle_beta   90.00
_cell.angle_gamma   90.00
#
_symmetry.space_group_name_H-M   'P 1'
#
loop_
_entity.id
_entity.type
_entity.pdbx_description
1 polymer ?
#
loop_
_entity_poly.entity_id
_entity_poly.type
_entity_poly.pdbx_seq_one_letter_code
_entity_poly.pdbx_strand_id
1 'polypeptide(L)'
;MFCATCGQRVRDGAHFCDDCGAQLELPGAITRTAPTESTHTYREVTDPYKEQITQLKLQMKQLKLMLKQVNMDMSNKRAQHSETAAFVPRGVLRRGYKMIEDVQLWGPQQRKQQLQQEILQMEQELLGLQKAQTDWKIQRNEL
;
A
#
# COMPACT_ATOMS: atom_id res chain seq x y z
N MET A 1 -12.87 30.25 -32.91
CA MET A 1 -12.07 30.80 -31.77
C MET A 1 -10.73 30.07 -31.63
N PHE A 2 -9.79 30.53 -30.79
CA PHE A 2 -8.54 29.80 -30.49
C PHE A 2 -8.51 29.36 -29.02
N CYS A 3 -7.93 28.20 -28.73
CA CYS A 3 -7.78 27.70 -27.36
C CYS A 3 -6.74 28.53 -26.61
N ALA A 4 -7.07 29.03 -25.42
CA ALA A 4 -6.14 29.78 -24.57
C ALA A 4 -4.97 28.92 -24.03
N THR A 5 -5.14 27.60 -24.01
CA THR A 5 -4.14 26.67 -23.44
C THR A 5 -3.11 26.21 -24.46
N CYS A 6 -3.52 25.88 -25.69
CA CYS A 6 -2.61 25.34 -26.72
C CYS A 6 -2.52 26.20 -28.00
N GLY A 7 -3.32 27.26 -28.11
CA GLY A 7 -3.33 28.16 -29.27
C GLY A 7 -4.01 27.58 -30.52
N GLN A 8 -4.54 26.35 -30.47
CA GLN A 8 -5.17 25.74 -31.64
C GLN A 8 -6.54 26.28 -31.95
N ARG A 9 -6.93 26.19 -33.23
CA ARG A 9 -8.22 26.70 -33.72
C ARG A 9 -9.34 25.77 -33.28
N VAL A 10 -10.22 26.27 -32.42
CA VAL A 10 -11.37 25.51 -31.91
C VAL A 10 -12.65 25.91 -32.65
N ARG A 11 -13.47 24.91 -32.96
CA ARG A 11 -14.80 25.07 -33.56
C ARG A 11 -15.72 25.82 -32.60
N ASP A 12 -16.49 26.77 -33.14
CA ASP A 12 -17.39 27.59 -32.33
C ASP A 12 -18.51 26.71 -31.73
N GLY A 13 -18.74 26.84 -30.42
CA GLY A 13 -19.67 26.00 -29.65
C GLY A 13 -19.07 24.72 -29.02
N ALA A 14 -17.78 24.43 -29.22
CA ALA A 14 -17.14 23.28 -28.55
C ALA A 14 -16.90 23.54 -27.06
N HIS A 15 -17.29 22.58 -26.21
CA HIS A 15 -17.08 22.63 -24.75
C HIS A 15 -15.65 22.30 -24.33
N PHE A 16 -14.90 21.57 -25.17
CA PHE A 16 -13.53 21.16 -24.93
C PHE A 16 -12.71 21.32 -26.21
N CYS A 17 -11.40 21.55 -26.06
CA CYS A 17 -10.47 21.58 -27.18
C CYS A 17 -10.17 20.15 -27.67
N ASP A 18 -10.35 19.88 -28.96
CA ASP A 18 -10.08 18.57 -29.57
C ASP A 18 -8.59 18.15 -29.48
N ASP A 19 -7.67 19.12 -29.38
CA ASP A 19 -6.23 18.84 -29.40
C ASP A 19 -5.62 18.65 -28.01
N CYS A 20 -6.02 19.47 -27.02
CA CYS A 20 -5.44 19.42 -25.66
C CYS A 20 -6.42 18.99 -24.57
N GLY A 21 -7.71 18.85 -24.89
CA GLY A 21 -8.76 18.49 -23.93
C GLY A 21 -9.14 19.62 -22.95
N ALA A 22 -8.57 20.83 -23.08
CA ALA A 22 -8.89 21.93 -22.19
C ALA A 22 -10.36 22.36 -22.32
N GLN A 23 -11.03 22.57 -21.19
CA GLN A 23 -12.42 23.03 -21.14
C GLN A 23 -12.50 24.50 -21.58
N LEU A 24 -13.38 24.79 -22.55
CA LEU A 24 -13.56 26.12 -23.11
C LEU A 24 -14.80 26.74 -22.46
N GLU A 25 -14.61 27.86 -21.77
CA GLU A 25 -15.69 28.51 -21.04
C GLU A 25 -16.68 29.17 -22.02
N LEU A 26 -17.96 28.81 -21.92
CA LEU A 26 -19.02 29.50 -22.65
C LEU A 26 -19.18 30.92 -22.10
N PRO A 27 -19.39 31.95 -22.95
CA PRO A 27 -19.71 33.30 -22.49
C PRO A 27 -21.08 33.29 -21.81
N GLY A 28 -21.09 33.17 -20.48
CA GLY A 28 -22.30 33.10 -19.64
C GLY A 28 -22.33 31.97 -18.61
N ALA A 29 -21.33 31.08 -18.59
CA ALA A 29 -21.22 30.05 -17.56
C ALA A 29 -20.40 30.57 -16.37
N ILE A 30 -21.02 30.58 -15.19
CA ILE A 30 -20.33 30.76 -13.91
C ILE A 30 -19.26 29.67 -13.80
N THR A 31 -17.99 30.08 -13.77
CA THR A 31 -16.79 29.28 -13.50
C THR A 31 -17.04 28.27 -12.39
N ARG A 32 -17.08 26.97 -12.73
CA ARG A 32 -16.74 25.92 -11.76
C ARG A 32 -15.22 25.83 -11.76
N THR A 33 -14.59 26.63 -10.92
CA THR A 33 -13.22 26.36 -10.49
C THR A 33 -13.14 24.92 -10.00
N ALA A 34 -12.02 24.28 -10.32
CA ALA A 34 -11.56 22.96 -9.91
C ALA A 34 -11.97 22.61 -8.46
N PRO A 35 -11.99 21.30 -8.09
CA PRO A 35 -12.13 20.93 -6.68
C PRO A 35 -10.94 21.46 -5.90
N THR A 36 -11.06 22.70 -5.46
CA THR A 36 -10.40 23.26 -4.29
C THR A 36 -10.74 22.31 -3.17
N GLU A 37 -9.70 21.66 -2.64
CA GLU A 37 -9.68 21.10 -1.30
C GLU A 37 -10.54 21.99 -0.42
N SER A 38 -11.73 21.49 -0.12
CA SER A 38 -12.69 22.21 0.65
C SER A 38 -12.11 22.31 2.06
N THR A 39 -11.68 23.52 2.42
CA THR A 39 -11.82 24.02 3.79
C THR A 39 -13.32 24.04 4.12
N HIS A 40 -13.91 22.85 4.26
CA HIS A 40 -15.10 22.65 5.04
C HIS A 40 -14.67 22.87 6.49
N THR A 41 -14.94 24.06 7.02
CA THR A 41 -15.07 24.24 8.47
C THR A 41 -16.38 23.60 8.94
N TYR A 42 -16.54 22.29 8.69
CA TYR A 42 -17.27 21.44 9.60
C TYR A 42 -16.24 21.08 10.67
N ARG A 43 -16.53 21.40 11.94
CA ARG A 43 -15.84 20.73 13.04
C ARG A 43 -16.26 19.26 13.00
N GLU A 44 -15.67 18.49 12.08
CA GLU A 44 -15.68 17.04 12.16
C GLU A 44 -14.93 16.74 13.46
N VAL A 45 -15.67 16.34 14.50
CA VAL A 45 -15.08 15.86 15.74
C VAL A 45 -14.24 14.65 15.35
N THR A 46 -12.94 14.85 15.20
CA THR A 46 -11.99 13.82 14.81
C THR A 46 -11.97 12.75 15.89
N ASP A 47 -12.55 11.58 15.59
CA ASP A 47 -12.48 10.37 16.42
C ASP A 47 -11.01 10.15 16.86
N PRO A 48 -10.67 10.20 18.16
CA PRO A 48 -9.27 10.12 18.61
C PRO A 48 -8.60 8.79 18.24
N TYR A 49 -9.40 7.74 18.01
CA TYR A 49 -8.93 6.41 17.61
C TYR A 49 -8.70 6.24 16.10
N LYS A 50 -9.24 7.14 15.26
CA LYS A 50 -9.20 6.99 13.79
C LYS A 50 -7.77 7.04 13.27
N GLU A 51 -6.98 8.00 13.75
CA GLU A 51 -5.57 8.14 13.35
C GLU A 51 -4.75 6.92 13.78
N GLN A 52 -4.90 6.48 15.03
CA GLN A 52 -4.20 5.30 15.55
C GLN A 52 -4.51 4.05 14.70
N ILE A 53 -5.79 3.79 14.40
CA ILE A 53 -6.20 2.65 13.57
C ILE A 53 -5.60 2.73 12.16
N THR A 54 -5.53 3.93 11.56
CA THR A 54 -4.93 4.09 10.22
C THR A 54 -3.43 3.80 10.22
N GLN A 55 -2.71 4.26 11.25
CA GLN A 55 -1.28 4.02 11.41
C GLN A 55 -0.99 2.52 11.59
N LEU A 56 -1.70 1.85 12.50
CA LEU A 56 -1.53 0.40 12.73
C LEU A 56 -1.85 -0.41 11.46
N LYS A 57 -2.90 -0.04 10.70
CA LYS A 57 -3.22 -0.70 9.42
C LYS A 57 -2.09 -0.54 8.40
N LEU A 58 -1.45 0.61 8.34
CA LEU A 58 -0.32 0.85 7.45
C LEU A 58 0.88 -0.02 7.86
N GLN A 59 1.22 -0.05 9.15
CA GLN A 59 2.27 -0.92 9.69
C GLN A 59 2.02 -2.39 9.39
N MET A 60 0.78 -2.86 9.57
CA MET A 60 0.40 -4.23 9.22
C MET A 60 0.57 -4.53 7.73
N LYS A 61 0.23 -3.58 6.83
CA LYS A 61 0.49 -3.74 5.39
C LYS A 61 1.99 -3.85 5.12
N GLN A 62 2.81 -3.05 5.79
CA GLN A 62 4.26 -3.11 5.66
C GLN A 62 4.83 -4.47 6.11
N LEU A 63 4.42 -4.99 7.27
CA LEU A 63 4.86 -6.32 7.71
C LEU A 63 4.42 -7.42 6.75
N LYS A 64 3.18 -7.35 6.22
CA LYS A 64 2.68 -8.31 5.22
C LYS A 64 3.49 -8.26 3.92
N LEU A 65 3.94 -7.08 3.50
CA LEU A 65 4.87 -6.94 2.37
C LEU A 65 6.23 -7.55 2.67
N MET A 66 6.80 -7.32 3.86
CA MET A 66 8.05 -7.96 4.26
C MET A 66 7.94 -9.49 4.31
N LEU A 67 6.84 -10.04 4.81
CA LEU A 67 6.59 -11.47 4.81
C LEU A 67 6.57 -12.05 3.38
N LYS A 68 5.93 -11.34 2.43
CA LYS A 68 5.96 -11.70 1.01
C LYS A 68 7.37 -11.65 0.44
N GLN A 69 8.15 -10.62 0.79
CA GLN A 69 9.54 -10.49 0.36
C GLN A 69 10.42 -11.63 0.89
N VAL A 70 10.25 -12.04 2.15
CA VAL A 70 10.95 -13.20 2.74
C VAL A 70 10.58 -14.50 2.02
N ASN A 71 9.30 -14.71 1.70
CA ASN A 71 8.89 -15.87 0.92
C ASN A 71 9.47 -15.85 -0.51
N MET A 72 9.57 -14.67 -1.14
CA MET A 72 10.19 -14.50 -2.46
C MET A 72 11.70 -14.78 -2.40
N ASP A 73 12.41 -14.26 -1.39
CA ASP A 73 13.84 -14.51 -1.15
C ASP A 73 14.10 -16.02 -0.98
N MET A 74 13.24 -16.72 -0.24
CA MET A 74 13.32 -18.18 -0.09
C MET A 74 13.15 -18.92 -1.41
N SER A 75 12.24 -18.46 -2.28
CA SER A 75 12.06 -19.03 -3.61
C SER A 75 13.31 -18.79 -4.48
N ASN A 76 13.86 -17.58 -4.48
CA ASN A 76 15.04 -17.21 -5.26
C ASN A 76 16.29 -17.99 -4.82
N LYS A 77 16.51 -18.14 -3.50
CA LYS A 77 17.62 -18.93 -2.96
C LYS A 77 17.54 -20.40 -3.38
N ARG A 78 16.34 -20.99 -3.34
CA ARG A 78 16.12 -22.37 -3.81
C ARG A 78 16.38 -22.52 -5.31
N ALA A 79 15.97 -21.54 -6.13
CA ALA A 79 16.24 -21.54 -7.57
C ALA A 79 17.74 -21.48 -7.86
N GLN A 80 18.46 -20.53 -7.25
CA GLN A 80 19.92 -20.42 -7.36
C GLN A 80 20.64 -21.70 -6.89
N HIS A 81 20.12 -22.36 -5.85
CA HIS A 81 20.68 -23.65 -5.43
C HIS A 81 20.50 -24.73 -6.49
N SER A 82 19.31 -24.88 -7.07
CA SER A 82 19.08 -25.88 -8.12
C SER A 82 19.98 -25.67 -9.35
N GLU A 83 20.28 -24.41 -9.69
CA GLU A 83 21.21 -24.04 -10.77
C GLU A 83 22.66 -24.40 -10.41
N THR A 84 23.13 -24.01 -9.21
CA THR A 84 24.52 -24.27 -8.79
C THR A 84 24.79 -25.74 -8.48
N ALA A 85 23.80 -26.45 -7.95
CA ALA A 85 23.88 -27.88 -7.64
C ALA A 85 24.00 -28.76 -8.89
N ALA A 86 23.55 -28.29 -10.06
CA ALA A 86 23.72 -28.99 -11.34
C ALA A 86 25.20 -29.18 -11.71
N PHE A 87 26.08 -28.31 -11.21
CA PHE A 87 27.53 -28.34 -11.49
C PHE A 87 28.36 -29.03 -10.41
N VAL A 88 27.75 -29.44 -9.29
CA VAL A 88 28.49 -30.10 -8.18
C VAL A 88 28.54 -31.62 -8.43
N PRO A 89 29.74 -32.23 -8.49
CA PRO A 89 29.89 -33.67 -8.66
C PRO A 89 29.13 -34.45 -7.59
N ARG A 90 28.49 -35.56 -7.99
CA ARG A 90 27.78 -36.43 -7.05
C ARG A 90 28.74 -37.00 -6.00
N GLY A 91 28.30 -37.11 -4.75
CA GLY A 91 29.09 -37.67 -3.64
C GLY A 91 29.14 -36.76 -2.42
N VAL A 92 30.26 -36.77 -1.70
CA VAL A 92 30.46 -36.04 -0.44
C VAL A 92 30.34 -34.52 -0.61
N LEU A 93 30.75 -34.00 -1.77
CA LEU A 93 30.65 -32.57 -2.12
C LEU A 93 29.20 -32.08 -2.17
N ARG A 94 28.28 -32.86 -2.76
CA ARG A 94 26.85 -32.54 -2.79
C ARG A 94 26.21 -32.53 -1.40
N ARG A 95 26.66 -33.42 -0.49
CA ARG A 95 26.18 -33.48 0.89
C ARG A 95 26.64 -32.28 1.71
N GLY A 96 27.89 -31.85 1.54
CA GLY A 96 28.41 -30.62 2.15
C GLY A 96 27.66 -29.38 1.66
N TYR A 97 27.39 -29.29 0.36
CA TYR A 97 26.67 -28.17 -0.23
C TYR A 97 25.25 -28.01 0.31
N LYS A 98 24.52 -29.12 0.51
CA LYS A 98 23.18 -29.11 1.11
C LYS A 98 23.17 -28.59 2.55
N MET A 99 24.18 -28.94 3.35
CA MET A 99 24.29 -28.46 4.73
C MET A 99 24.49 -26.96 4.81
N ILE A 100 25.25 -26.38 3.86
CA ILE A 100 25.46 -24.93 3.76
C ILE A 100 24.15 -24.22 3.40
N GLU A 101 23.36 -24.81 2.50
CA GLU A 101 22.03 -24.31 2.13
C GLU A 101 21.07 -24.28 3.34
N ASP A 102 21.00 -25.36 4.11
CA ASP A 102 20.14 -25.45 5.30
C ASP A 102 20.49 -24.37 6.34
N VAL A 103 21.78 -24.05 6.51
CA VAL A 103 22.23 -22.94 7.37
C VAL A 103 21.79 -21.58 6.83
N GLN A 104 21.87 -21.37 5.51
CA GLN A 104 21.49 -20.11 4.87
C GLN A 104 19.97 -19.89 4.80
N LEU A 105 19.18 -20.97 4.78
CA LEU A 105 17.71 -20.96 4.84
C LEU A 105 17.18 -20.72 6.26
N TRP A 106 17.97 -21.02 7.29
CA TRP A 106 17.59 -20.88 8.70
C TRP A 106 17.29 -19.42 9.09
N GLY A 107 18.12 -18.47 8.63
CA GLY A 107 17.91 -17.04 8.90
C GLY A 107 16.58 -16.50 8.35
N PRO A 108 16.27 -16.67 7.05
CA PRO A 108 14.98 -16.29 6.49
C PRO A 108 13.79 -17.02 7.13
N GLN A 109 13.94 -18.28 7.52
CA GLN A 109 12.89 -19.03 8.23
C GLN A 109 12.60 -18.44 9.61
N GLN A 110 13.63 -18.04 10.36
CA GLN A 110 13.47 -17.34 11.63
C GLN A 110 12.77 -15.98 11.45
N ARG A 111 13.17 -15.19 10.44
CA ARG A 111 12.51 -13.90 10.12
C ARG A 111 11.03 -14.09 9.79
N LYS A 112 10.68 -15.14 9.05
CA LYS A 112 9.29 -15.46 8.75
C LYS A 112 8.47 -15.68 10.02
N GLN A 113 9.00 -16.44 10.98
CA GLN A 113 8.32 -16.68 12.25
C GLN A 113 8.18 -15.41 13.09
N GLN A 114 9.22 -14.57 13.13
CA GLN A 114 9.18 -13.27 13.81
C GLN A 114 8.08 -12.36 13.22
N LEU A 115 8.06 -12.20 11.89
CA LEU A 115 7.04 -11.39 11.21
C LEU A 115 5.62 -11.94 11.44
N GLN A 116 5.44 -13.25 11.49
CA GLN A 116 4.14 -13.85 11.79
C GLN A 116 3.66 -13.54 13.21
N GLN A 117 4.56 -13.57 14.19
CA GLN A 117 4.26 -13.20 15.57
C GLN A 117 3.91 -11.71 15.69
N GLU A 118 4.70 -10.83 15.06
CA GLU A 118 4.44 -9.39 15.04
C GLU A 118 3.10 -9.04 14.38
N ILE A 119 2.77 -9.66 13.24
CA ILE A 119 1.48 -9.46 12.57
C ILE A 119 0.33 -9.86 13.50
N LEU A 120 0.43 -11.02 14.16
CA LEU A 120 -0.60 -11.50 15.07
C LEU A 120 -0.81 -10.56 16.25
N GLN A 121 0.28 -10.05 16.84
CA GLN A 121 0.21 -9.08 17.94
C GLN A 121 -0.49 -7.79 17.51
N MET A 122 -0.12 -7.21 16.37
CA MET A 122 -0.76 -5.99 15.88
C MET A 122 -2.23 -6.19 15.47
N GLU A 123 -2.58 -7.38 14.97
CA GLU A 123 -3.99 -7.71 14.69
C GLU A 123 -4.81 -7.70 15.99
N GLN A 124 -4.25 -8.17 17.11
CA GLN A 124 -4.90 -8.09 18.42
C GLN A 124 -5.05 -6.63 18.91
N GLU A 125 -4.01 -5.80 18.76
CA GLU A 125 -4.05 -4.37 19.12
C GLU A 125 -5.11 -3.61 18.30
N LEU A 126 -5.18 -3.88 16.99
CA LEU A 126 -6.20 -3.30 16.11
C LEU A 126 -7.62 -3.67 16.55
N LEU A 127 -7.86 -4.93 16.91
CA LEU A 127 -9.16 -5.37 17.42
C LEU A 127 -9.52 -4.65 18.73
N GLY A 128 -8.55 -4.46 19.62
CA GLY A 128 -8.72 -3.70 20.87
C GLY A 128 -9.14 -2.25 20.62
N LEU A 129 -8.42 -1.54 19.73
CA LEU A 129 -8.75 -0.15 19.37
C LEU A 129 -10.09 -0.03 18.66
N GLN A 130 -10.45 -0.98 17.81
CA GLN A 130 -11.76 -0.99 17.16
C GLN A 130 -12.89 -1.12 18.18
N LYS A 131 -12.73 -2.00 19.17
CA LYS A 131 -13.70 -2.15 20.26
C LYS A 131 -13.82 -0.88 21.10
N ALA A 132 -12.68 -0.28 21.49
CA ALA A 132 -12.70 0.98 22.22
C ALA A 132 -13.38 2.11 21.41
N GLN A 133 -13.15 2.15 20.09
CA GLN A 133 -13.82 3.09 19.21
C GLN A 133 -15.34 2.85 19.13
N THR A 134 -15.80 1.60 19.08
CA THR A 134 -17.24 1.31 19.09
C THR A 134 -17.89 1.70 20.41
N ASP A 135 -17.25 1.37 21.53
CA ASP A 135 -17.77 1.67 22.86
C ASP A 135 -17.85 3.19 23.08
N TRP A 136 -16.83 3.94 22.66
CA TRP A 136 -16.85 5.40 22.69
C TRP A 136 -17.96 5.99 21.81
N LYS A 137 -18.22 5.41 20.62
CA LYS A 137 -19.32 5.84 19.75
C LYS A 137 -20.69 5.57 20.37
N ILE A 138 -20.85 4.43 21.05
CA ILE A 138 -22.09 4.09 21.77
C ILE A 138 -22.32 5.08 22.90
N GLN A 139 -21.32 5.29 23.78
CA GLN A 139 -21.41 6.26 24.87
C GLN A 139 -21.75 7.67 24.39
N ARG A 140 -21.21 8.08 23.23
CA ARG A 140 -21.51 9.39 22.64
C ARG A 140 -22.93 9.47 22.06
N ASN A 141 -23.45 8.38 21.51
CA ASN A 141 -24.81 8.35 20.95
C ASN A 141 -25.89 8.24 22.02
N GLU A 142 -25.55 7.79 23.22
CA GLU A 142 -26.44 7.73 24.39
C GLU A 142 -26.56 9.09 25.12
N LEU A 143 -25.69 10.06 24.82
CA LEU A 143 -25.70 11.44 25.31
C LEU A 143 -26.45 12.37 24.35
#